data_AF-A0AAW2BB27-F1
#
_entry.id   AF-A0AAW2BB27-F1
#
_cell.length_a   1.000
_cell.length_b   1.000
_cell.length_c   1.000
_cell.angle_alpha   90.00
_cell.angle_beta   90.00
_cell.angle_gamma   90.00
#
_symmetry.space_group_name_H-M   'P 1'
#
loop_
_entity.id
_entity.type
_entity.pdbx_description
1 polymer ?
#
loop_
_entity_poly.entity_id
_entity_poly.type
_entity_poly.pdbx_seq_one_letter_code
_entity_poly.pdbx_strand_id
1 'polypeptide(L)'
;PVAAATAVFLIYPIGQGSFSDGMPLGISGTFNFMIVFQAEHNILMHPFHMLGVAGVFGGSLFSAMHGSLVTSSLIRETTENESANEGYRFGQEEETYNIVAAH
;
A
#
# COMPACT_ATOMS: atom_id res chain seq x y z
N PRO A 1 8.34 -0.42 -4.07
CA PRO A 1 8.91 -1.14 -2.90
C PRO A 1 10.44 -1.32 -2.99
N VAL A 2 10.96 -1.85 -4.11
CA VAL A 2 12.41 -2.07 -4.29
C VAL A 2 13.22 -0.78 -4.12
N ALA A 3 12.80 0.32 -4.75
CA ALA A 3 13.46 1.61 -4.60
C ALA A 3 13.52 2.11 -3.14
N ALA A 4 12.45 1.90 -2.36
CA ALA A 4 12.44 2.27 -0.94
C ALA A 4 13.43 1.42 -0.12
N ALA A 5 13.51 0.12 -0.39
CA ALA A 5 14.51 -0.76 0.23
C ALA A 5 15.95 -0.34 -0.14
N THR A 6 16.20 -0.05 -1.42
CA THR A 6 17.50 0.46 -1.88
C THR A 6 17.85 1.79 -1.22
N ALA A 7 16.88 2.69 -1.01
CA ALA A 7 17.11 3.97 -0.35
C ALA A 7 17.61 3.80 1.10
N VAL A 8 16.94 2.97 1.91
CA VAL A 8 17.24 2.85 3.35
C VAL A 8 18.39 1.89 3.69
N PHE A 9 18.70 0.93 2.80
CA PHE A 9 19.76 -0.06 3.03
C PHE A 9 21.05 0.19 2.25
N LEU A 10 21.02 1.01 1.20
CA LEU A 10 22.20 1.26 0.35
C LEU A 10 22.49 2.74 0.18
N ILE A 11 21.54 3.51 -0.37
CA ILE A 11 21.81 4.91 -0.73
C ILE A 11 22.05 5.77 0.50
N TYR A 12 21.22 5.64 1.54
CA TYR A 12 21.38 6.40 2.78
C TYR A 12 22.69 6.08 3.49
N PRO A 13 23.05 4.80 3.75
CA PRO A 13 24.38 4.43 4.26
C PRO A 13 25.55 4.99 3.48
N ILE A 14 25.51 4.92 2.14
CA ILE A 14 26.58 5.47 1.29
C ILE A 14 26.67 6.98 1.47
N GLY A 15 25.53 7.68 1.53
CA GLY A 15 25.46 9.12 1.76
C GLY A 15 25.97 9.55 3.13
N GLN A 16 25.74 8.75 4.18
CA GLN A 16 26.27 8.98 5.54
C GLN A 16 27.72 8.51 5.71
N GLY A 17 28.23 7.66 4.81
CA GLY A 17 29.58 7.09 4.88
C GLY A 17 29.69 5.86 5.80
N SER A 18 28.59 5.31 6.30
CA SER A 18 28.57 4.12 7.15
C SER A 18 27.31 3.27 6.99
N PHE A 19 27.48 1.95 6.92
CA PHE A 19 26.36 0.99 7.00
C PHE A 19 25.77 0.84 8.40
N SER A 20 26.41 1.37 9.45
CA SER A 20 25.79 1.45 10.79
C SER A 20 24.54 2.32 10.79
N ASP A 21 24.45 3.28 9.88
CA ASP A 21 23.36 4.26 9.82
C ASP A 21 22.23 3.79 8.89
N GLY A 22 22.40 2.64 8.24
CA GLY A 22 21.33 1.98 7.50
C GLY A 22 20.20 1.53 8.41
N MET A 23 19.01 1.37 7.84
CA MET A 23 17.87 0.86 8.61
C MET A 23 18.18 -0.55 9.18
N PRO A 24 18.05 -0.80 10.49
CA PRO A 24 18.27 -2.13 11.05
C PRO A 24 17.17 -3.12 10.64
N LEU A 25 17.51 -4.41 10.54
CA LEU A 25 16.56 -5.48 10.24
C LEU A 25 15.80 -5.93 11.51
N GLY A 26 14.88 -5.09 11.97
CA GLY A 26 14.02 -5.40 13.11
C GLY A 26 13.02 -4.30 13.40
N ILE A 27 11.88 -4.65 14.01
CA ILE A 27 10.76 -3.72 14.22
C ILE A 27 11.20 -2.48 15.01
N SER A 28 11.80 -2.66 16.19
CA SER A 28 12.30 -1.54 17.00
C SER A 28 13.45 -0.78 16.33
N GLY A 29 14.25 -1.48 15.52
CA GLY A 29 15.32 -0.89 14.73
C GLY A 29 14.81 0.07 13.66
N THR A 30 13.74 -0.29 12.97
CA THR A 30 13.04 0.60 12.02
C THR A 30 12.54 1.86 12.71
N PHE A 31 11.93 1.75 13.89
CA PHE A 31 11.49 2.95 14.64
C PHE A 31 12.65 3.83 15.06
N ASN A 32 13.76 3.24 15.53
CA ASN A 32 14.96 3.99 15.86
C ASN A 32 15.50 4.76 14.65
N PHE A 33 15.61 4.11 13.49
CA PHE A 33 15.99 4.74 12.23
C PHE A 33 15.09 5.94 11.91
N MET A 34 13.76 5.78 11.97
CA MET A 34 12.81 6.87 11.67
C MET A 34 12.98 8.08 12.59
N ILE A 35 13.20 7.86 13.88
CA ILE A 35 13.36 8.95 14.87
C ILE A 35 14.67 9.71 14.61
N VAL A 36 15.78 9.00 14.39
CA VAL A 36 17.08 9.61 14.05
C VAL A 36 16.97 10.37 12.73
N PHE A 37 16.35 9.76 11.72
CA PHE A 37 16.17 10.39 10.41
C PHE A 37 15.32 11.67 10.51
N GLN A 38 14.29 11.68 11.36
CA GLN A 38 13.54 12.90 11.64
C GLN A 38 14.39 13.96 12.36
N ALA A 39 15.22 13.57 13.32
CA ALA A 39 16.08 14.50 14.05
C ALA A 39 17.15 15.14 13.15
N GLU A 40 17.74 14.36 12.23
CA GLU A 40 18.82 14.81 11.35
C GLU A 40 18.32 15.53 10.09
N HIS A 41 17.19 15.08 9.52
CA HIS A 41 16.73 15.52 8.19
C HIS A 41 15.36 16.19 8.17
N ASN A 42 14.66 16.27 9.31
CA ASN A 42 13.31 16.82 9.43
C ASN A 42 12.36 16.29 8.34
N ILE A 43 12.40 14.98 8.11
CA ILE A 43 11.74 14.32 6.96
C ILE A 43 10.24 14.62 6.88
N LEU A 44 9.56 14.84 8.00
CA LEU A 44 8.14 15.20 8.01
C LEU A 44 7.85 16.51 7.27
N MET A 45 8.83 17.42 7.17
CA MET A 45 8.72 18.67 6.42
C MET A 45 9.22 18.56 4.98
N HIS A 46 9.73 17.40 4.56
CA HIS A 46 10.24 17.20 3.20
C HIS A 46 9.11 16.85 2.21
N PRO A 47 8.97 17.57 1.07
CA PRO A 47 7.84 17.39 0.15
C PRO A 47 7.77 15.98 -0.45
N PHE A 48 8.90 15.32 -0.73
CA PHE A 48 8.86 13.93 -1.24
C PHE A 48 8.34 12.93 -0.21
N HIS A 49 8.56 13.16 1.09
CA HIS A 49 7.96 12.33 2.12
C HIS A 49 6.45 12.57 2.18
N MET A 50 6.00 13.83 2.12
CA MET A 50 4.57 14.17 2.05
C MET A 50 3.88 13.54 0.83
N LEU A 51 4.52 13.55 -0.35
CA LEU A 51 4.02 12.85 -1.54
C LEU A 51 3.96 11.34 -1.32
N GLY A 52 4.94 10.75 -0.65
CA GLY A 52 4.91 9.35 -0.24
C GLY A 52 3.72 9.03 0.67
N VAL A 53 3.47 9.87 1.69
CA VAL A 53 2.31 9.76 2.60
C VAL A 53 1.00 9.87 1.82
N ALA A 54 0.86 10.85 0.94
CA ALA A 54 -0.31 11.00 0.09
C ALA A 54 -0.52 9.75 -0.81
N GLY A 55 0.56 9.19 -1.34
CA GLY A 55 0.52 7.96 -2.13
C GLY A 55 0.02 6.74 -1.34
N VAL A 56 0.53 6.51 -0.12
CA VAL A 56 0.08 5.36 0.69
C VAL A 56 -1.33 5.53 1.24
N PHE A 57 -1.71 6.73 1.68
CA PHE A 57 -3.07 7.00 2.17
C PHE A 57 -4.10 7.05 1.04
N GLY A 58 -3.75 7.66 -0.10
CA GLY A 58 -4.59 7.62 -1.30
C GLY A 58 -4.74 6.19 -1.82
N GLY A 59 -3.65 5.41 -1.83
CA GLY A 59 -3.67 4.00 -2.22
C GLY A 59 -4.58 3.15 -1.32
N SER A 60 -4.52 3.31 0.00
CA SER A 60 -5.40 2.59 0.92
C SER A 60 -6.86 3.02 0.78
N LEU A 61 -7.12 4.32 0.62
CA LEU A 61 -8.46 4.85 0.37
C LEU A 61 -9.06 4.29 -0.92
N PHE A 62 -8.32 4.35 -2.03
CA PHE A 62 -8.81 3.83 -3.32
C PHE A 62 -8.91 2.31 -3.34
N SER A 63 -8.04 1.59 -2.62
CA SER A 63 -8.17 0.14 -2.45
C SER A 63 -9.49 -0.22 -1.75
N ALA A 64 -9.84 0.50 -0.67
CA ALA A 64 -11.10 0.29 0.04
C ALA A 64 -12.31 0.68 -0.82
N MET A 65 -12.24 1.84 -1.47
CA MET A 65 -13.30 2.34 -2.36
C MET A 65 -13.56 1.37 -3.51
N HIS A 66 -12.53 0.96 -4.24
CA HIS A 66 -12.68 0.03 -5.36
C HIS A 66 -13.27 -1.31 -4.90
N GLY A 67 -12.74 -1.88 -3.81
CA GLY A 67 -13.28 -3.11 -3.23
C GLY A 67 -14.76 -2.98 -2.86
N SER A 68 -15.16 -1.84 -2.28
CA SER A 68 -16.57 -1.59 -1.95
C SER A 68 -17.47 -1.45 -3.17
N LEU A 69 -17.05 -0.73 -4.21
CA LEU A 69 -17.85 -0.49 -5.42
C LEU A 69 -18.08 -1.78 -6.20
N VAL A 70 -17.03 -2.58 -6.36
CA VAL A 70 -17.13 -3.91 -7.00
C VAL A 70 -18.04 -4.82 -6.18
N THR A 71 -17.83 -4.90 -4.86
CA THR A 71 -18.65 -5.76 -3.99
C THR A 71 -20.12 -5.34 -3.98
N SER A 72 -20.42 -4.03 -4.02
CA SER A 72 -21.80 -3.53 -4.02
C SER A 72 -22.55 -3.75 -5.34
N SER A 73 -21.83 -4.05 -6.43
CA SER A 73 -22.39 -4.16 -7.77
C SER A 73 -22.24 -5.56 -8.36
N LEU A 74 -21.91 -6.57 -7.54
CA LEU A 74 -21.89 -7.97 -7.95
C LEU A 74 -23.23 -8.39 -8.55
N ILE A 75 -23.17 -9.10 -9.68
CA ILE A 75 -24.36 -9.71 -10.29
C ILE A 75 -24.77 -10.91 -9.41
N ARG A 76 -26.06 -11.04 -9.11
CA ARG A 76 -26.55 -12.11 -8.23
C ARG A 76 -26.57 -13.44 -8.97
N GLU A 77 -25.59 -14.29 -8.67
CA GLU A 77 -25.44 -15.66 -9.22
C GLU A 77 -25.61 -16.78 -8.17
N THR A 78 -25.83 -16.43 -6.90
CA THR A 78 -25.98 -17.40 -5.79
C THR A 78 -27.28 -17.22 -5.01
N THR A 79 -27.61 -18.21 -4.18
CA THR A 79 -28.71 -18.13 -3.22
C THR A 79 -28.28 -17.41 -1.93
N GLU A 80 -29.23 -17.07 -1.06
CA GLU A 80 -28.95 -16.39 0.21
C GLU A 80 -28.18 -17.24 1.24
N ASN A 81 -28.19 -18.57 1.07
CA ASN A 81 -27.53 -19.52 1.96
C ASN A 81 -26.12 -19.90 1.47
N GLU A 82 -25.65 -19.28 0.39
CA GLU A 82 -24.35 -19.52 -0.24
C GLU A 82 -23.54 -18.22 -0.26
N SER A 83 -22.22 -18.33 -0.19
CA SER A 83 -21.34 -17.17 -0.33
C SER A 83 -21.46 -16.58 -1.74
N ALA A 84 -21.55 -15.26 -1.84
CA ALA A 84 -21.56 -14.56 -3.14
C ALA A 84 -20.30 -14.85 -3.97
N ASN A 85 -19.18 -15.23 -3.33
CA ASN A 85 -17.95 -15.59 -4.02
C ASN A 85 -18.09 -16.82 -4.92
N GLU A 86 -18.99 -17.75 -4.57
CA GLU A 86 -19.26 -18.95 -5.38
C GLU A 86 -19.97 -18.60 -6.71
N GLY A 87 -20.46 -17.37 -6.84
CA GLY A 87 -21.03 -16.84 -8.09
C GLY A 87 -19.98 -16.57 -9.18
N TYR A 88 -18.70 -16.42 -8.82
CA TYR A 88 -17.61 -16.25 -9.77
C TYR A 88 -16.89 -17.58 -10.03
N ARG A 89 -16.61 -17.88 -11.30
CA ARG A 89 -15.81 -19.02 -11.72
C ARG A 89 -14.49 -18.55 -12.32
N PHE A 90 -13.40 -19.15 -11.86
CA PHE A 90 -12.07 -18.83 -12.39
C PHE A 90 -12.00 -19.09 -13.90
N GLY A 91 -11.72 -18.03 -14.67
CA GLY A 91 -11.61 -18.10 -16.13
C GLY A 91 -12.93 -17.92 -16.90
N GLN A 92 -14.02 -17.50 -16.24
CA GLN A 92 -15.25 -17.11 -16.95
C GLN A 92 -15.01 -15.92 -17.89
N GLU A 93 -15.78 -15.85 -18.98
CA GLU A 93 -15.64 -14.78 -19.99
C GLU A 93 -16.36 -13.49 -19.59
N GLU A 94 -17.45 -13.60 -18.83
CA GLU A 94 -18.30 -12.47 -18.44
C GLU A 94 -17.81 -11.78 -17.16
N GLU A 95 -17.96 -10.46 -17.10
CA GLU A 95 -17.66 -9.66 -15.91
C GLU A 95 -18.57 -10.03 -14.73
N THR A 96 -18.00 -10.07 -13.52
CA THR A 96 -18.73 -10.52 -12.32
C THR A 96 -19.56 -9.43 -11.63
N TYR A 97 -19.44 -8.18 -12.06
CA TYR A 97 -20.10 -7.02 -11.46
C TYR A 97 -20.56 -6.04 -12.54
N ASN A 98 -21.54 -5.21 -12.21
CA ASN A 98 -22.07 -4.20 -13.12
C ASN A 98 -21.35 -2.85 -12.93
N ILE A 99 -20.43 -2.54 -13.85
CA ILE A 99 -19.68 -1.28 -13.82
C ILE A 99 -20.58 -0.04 -14.00
N VAL A 100 -21.70 -0.15 -14.72
CA VAL A 100 -22.66 0.97 -14.91
C VAL A 100 -23.39 1.28 -13.60
N ALA A 101 -23.66 0.25 -12.78
CA ALA A 101 -24.24 0.45 -11.46
C ALA A 101 -23.23 0.96 -10.42
N ALA A 102 -21.93 0.75 -10.67
CA ALA A 102 -20.85 1.22 -9.82
C ALA A 102 -20.40 2.66 -10.13
N HIS A 103 -20.77 3.21 -11.29
CA HIS A 103 -20.42 4.57 -11.75
C HIS A 103 -21.45 5.60 -11.32
#